data_AF-A0A098T6L7-F1
#
_entry.id   AF-A0A098T6L7-F1
#
_cell.length_a   1.000
_cell.length_b   1.000
_cell.length_c   1.000
_cell.angle_alpha   90.00
_cell.angle_beta   90.00
_cell.angle_gamma   90.00
#
_symmetry.space_group_name_H-M   'P 1'
#
loop_
_entity.id
_entity.type
_entity.pdbx_description
1 polymer ?
#
loop_
_entity_poly.entity_id
_entity_poly.type
_entity_poly.pdbx_seq_one_letter_code
_entity_poly.pdbx_strand_id
1 'polypeptide(L)'
;MTAVVLSGALALPAHAQGVQVVRDAEVETLLRDYATPVLKAAGLKTSRVQIVLVNDPSFNAFVDGQRIFVNTGALTAATVPNEIIGVIAHEAGHLAGGHQQRLREQIAA
;
A
#
# COMPACT_ATOMS: atom_id res chain seq x y z
N MET A 1 1.13 -58.63 16.94
CA MET A 1 0.15 -57.53 17.01
C MET A 1 0.67 -56.41 16.12
N THR A 2 0.14 -56.30 14.90
CA THR A 2 0.59 -55.32 13.89
C THR A 2 -0.26 -54.06 14.03
N ALA A 3 0.35 -52.95 14.46
CA ALA A 3 -0.34 -51.66 14.54
C ALA A 3 -0.25 -50.94 13.20
N VAL A 4 -1.40 -50.70 12.57
CA VAL A 4 -1.53 -49.85 11.39
C VAL A 4 -1.80 -48.43 11.87
N VAL A 5 -0.89 -47.50 11.57
CA VAL A 5 -1.09 -46.07 11.84
C VAL A 5 -1.72 -45.42 10.62
N LEU A 6 -2.99 -45.04 10.75
CA LEU A 6 -3.73 -44.33 9.71
C LEU A 6 -3.36 -42.83 9.78
N SER A 7 -2.57 -42.35 8.82
CA SER A 7 -2.23 -40.92 8.71
C SER A 7 -3.37 -40.17 8.04
N GLY A 8 -4.26 -39.57 8.83
CA GLY A 8 -5.26 -38.62 8.34
C GLY A 8 -4.62 -37.26 8.06
N ALA A 9 -4.74 -36.76 6.84
CA ALA A 9 -4.33 -35.41 6.51
C ALA A 9 -5.25 -34.38 7.20
N LEU A 10 -4.72 -33.65 8.17
CA LEU A 10 -5.41 -32.51 8.79
C LEU A 10 -5.43 -31.35 7.77
N ALA A 11 -6.60 -31.06 7.21
CA ALA A 11 -6.81 -29.86 6.41
C ALA A 11 -6.81 -28.63 7.34
N LEU A 12 -5.68 -27.92 7.41
CA LEU A 12 -5.64 -26.64 8.10
C LEU A 12 -6.40 -25.58 7.28
N PRO A 13 -7.14 -24.67 7.93
CA PRO A 13 -7.82 -23.60 7.22
C PRO A 13 -6.79 -22.69 6.52
N ALA A 14 -6.90 -22.57 5.20
CA ALA A 14 -6.13 -21.60 4.44
C ALA A 14 -6.62 -20.19 4.78
N HIS A 15 -5.87 -19.44 5.61
CA HIS A 15 -6.08 -18.01 5.75
C HIS A 15 -5.62 -17.32 4.46
N ALA A 16 -6.56 -16.76 3.70
CA ALA A 16 -6.21 -15.83 2.65
C ALA A 16 -5.48 -14.64 3.28
N GLN A 17 -4.17 -14.54 3.04
CA GLN A 17 -3.33 -13.41 3.47
C GLN A 17 -3.64 -12.19 2.59
N GLY A 18 -4.86 -11.65 2.69
CA GLY A 18 -5.23 -10.41 2.03
C GLY A 18 -4.58 -9.21 2.71
N VAL A 19 -4.28 -8.16 1.95
CA VAL A 19 -3.87 -6.86 2.50
C VAL A 19 -5.00 -6.35 3.40
N GLN A 20 -4.73 -6.20 4.69
CA GLN A 20 -5.71 -5.69 5.63
C GLN A 20 -5.87 -4.19 5.42
N VAL A 21 -6.99 -3.76 4.82
CA VAL A 21 -7.26 -2.34 4.55
C VAL A 21 -8.02 -1.74 5.73
N VAL A 22 -7.55 -0.59 6.22
CA VAL A 22 -8.23 0.21 7.24
C VAL A 22 -9.22 1.15 6.56
N ARG A 23 -10.40 1.32 7.16
CA ARG A 23 -11.43 2.27 6.72
C ARG A 23 -11.67 3.30 7.81
N ASP A 24 -10.93 4.39 7.72
CA ASP A 24 -10.98 5.52 8.66
C ASP A 24 -11.14 6.82 7.88
N ALA A 25 -12.32 7.44 7.99
CA ALA A 25 -12.65 8.60 7.18
C ALA A 25 -11.78 9.82 7.50
N GLU A 26 -11.33 9.97 8.75
CA GLU A 26 -10.54 11.13 9.18
C GLU A 26 -9.11 11.01 8.66
N VAL A 27 -8.49 9.85 8.84
CA VAL A 27 -7.13 9.60 8.35
C VAL A 27 -7.09 9.59 6.82
N GLU A 28 -8.07 8.96 6.16
CA GLU A 28 -8.16 8.97 4.70
C GLU A 28 -8.31 10.41 4.15
N THR A 29 -9.11 11.25 4.81
CA THR A 29 -9.27 12.67 4.44
C THR A 29 -7.98 13.44 4.66
N LEU A 30 -7.33 13.27 5.81
CA LEU A 30 -6.06 13.94 6.13
C LEU A 30 -4.96 13.61 5.11
N LEU A 31 -4.80 12.33 4.77
CA LEU A 31 -3.84 11.91 3.76
C LEU A 31 -4.18 12.45 2.38
N ARG A 32 -5.47 12.57 2.06
CA ARG A 32 -5.92 13.19 0.81
C ARG A 32 -5.59 14.67 0.76
N ASP A 33 -5.72 15.38 1.87
CA ASP A 33 -5.36 16.80 1.99
C ASP A 33 -3.86 17.01 1.82
N TYR A 34 -3.03 16.13 2.41
CA TYR A 34 -1.58 16.13 2.21
C TYR A 34 -1.17 15.81 0.78
N ALA A 35 -1.79 14.79 0.17
CA ALA A 35 -1.41 14.35 -1.17
C ALA A 35 -1.87 15.28 -2.28
N THR A 36 -3.02 15.94 -2.13
CA THR A 36 -3.61 16.80 -3.17
C THR A 36 -2.63 17.83 -3.75
N PRO A 37 -1.94 18.67 -2.95
CA PRO A 37 -0.96 19.62 -3.48
C PRO A 37 0.25 18.93 -4.11
N VAL A 38 0.71 17.81 -3.55
CA VAL A 38 1.84 17.03 -4.05
C VAL A 38 1.53 16.44 -5.43
N LEU A 39 0.38 15.79 -5.58
CA LEU A 39 -0.08 15.21 -6.84
C LEU A 39 -0.27 16.28 -7.92
N LYS A 40 -0.81 17.45 -7.56
CA LYS A 40 -0.92 18.59 -8.48
C LYS A 40 0.46 19.06 -8.97
N ALA A 41 1.43 19.19 -8.05
CA ALA A 41 2.80 19.57 -8.39
C ALA A 41 3.48 18.53 -9.30
N ALA A 42 3.17 17.24 -9.12
CA ALA A 42 3.64 16.15 -9.97
C ALA A 42 2.90 16.04 -11.33
N GLY A 43 1.94 16.93 -11.64
CA GLY A 43 1.15 16.88 -12.88
C GLY A 43 0.12 15.75 -12.93
N LEU A 44 -0.16 15.10 -11.79
CA LEU A 44 -1.12 14.01 -11.69
C LEU A 44 -2.54 14.52 -11.45
N LYS A 45 -3.53 13.89 -12.09
CA LYS A 45 -4.95 14.18 -11.79
C LYS A 45 -5.32 13.56 -10.45
N THR A 46 -5.56 14.39 -9.44
CA THR A 46 -5.89 13.95 -8.08
C THR A 46 -7.11 13.03 -8.01
N SER A 47 -8.10 13.22 -8.89
CA SER A 47 -9.28 12.36 -8.98
C SER A 47 -9.00 10.93 -9.45
N ARG A 48 -7.83 10.70 -10.05
CA ARG A 48 -7.41 9.38 -10.52
C ARG A 48 -6.58 8.61 -9.50
N VAL A 49 -5.95 9.31 -8.55
CA VAL A 49 -5.09 8.70 -7.54
C VAL A 49 -5.89 8.45 -6.28
N GLN A 50 -5.93 7.19 -5.84
CA GLN A 50 -6.58 6.80 -4.59
C GLN A 50 -5.53 6.50 -3.54
N ILE A 51 -5.76 6.96 -2.31
CA ILE A 51 -4.93 6.60 -1.16
C ILE A 51 -5.63 5.48 -0.40
N VAL A 52 -4.88 4.45 -0.02
CA VAL A 52 -5.39 3.29 0.70
C VAL A 52 -4.55 3.10 1.95
N LEU A 53 -5.21 3.07 3.11
CA LEU A 53 -4.57 2.80 4.39
C LEU A 53 -4.50 1.30 4.65
N VAL A 54 -3.31 0.79 4.97
CA VAL A 54 -3.04 -0.63 5.22
C VAL A 54 -2.72 -0.83 6.71
N ASN A 55 -3.40 -1.78 7.34
CA ASN A 55 -3.17 -2.17 8.72
C ASN A 55 -1.90 -3.02 8.83
N ASP A 56 -0.76 -2.37 8.87
CA ASP A 56 0.55 -3.00 8.99
C ASP A 56 1.47 -2.05 9.79
N PRO A 57 2.05 -2.51 10.92
CA PRO A 57 2.89 -1.67 11.77
C PRO A 57 4.27 -1.38 11.16
N SER A 58 4.62 -1.96 10.01
CA SER A 58 5.88 -1.71 9.33
C SER A 58 5.92 -0.32 8.70
N PHE A 59 7.06 0.36 8.76
CA PHE A 59 7.28 1.62 8.04
C PHE A 59 7.37 1.35 6.53
N ASN A 60 6.26 1.56 5.82
CA ASN A 60 6.19 1.35 4.38
C ASN A 60 5.10 2.20 3.72
N ALA A 61 5.33 2.54 2.46
CA ALA A 61 4.34 3.04 1.52
C ALA A 61 4.76 2.59 0.12
N PHE A 62 3.80 2.37 -0.77
CA PHE A 62 4.09 1.91 -2.12
C PHE A 62 2.97 2.25 -3.09
N VAL A 63 3.27 2.14 -4.38
CA VAL A 63 2.30 2.32 -5.46
C VAL A 63 1.93 0.98 -6.11
N ASP A 64 0.67 0.84 -6.51
CA ASP A 64 0.23 -0.18 -7.47
C ASP A 64 -0.93 0.36 -8.32
N GLY A 65 -0.68 0.51 -9.62
CA GLY A 65 -1.60 1.16 -10.55
C GLY A 65 -1.73 2.66 -10.27
N GLN A 66 -2.95 3.13 -10.01
CA GLN A 66 -3.24 4.53 -9.64
C GLN A 66 -3.55 4.65 -8.14
N ARG A 67 -2.98 3.76 -7.32
CA ARG A 67 -3.19 3.74 -5.87
C ARG A 67 -1.88 3.93 -5.14
N ILE A 68 -1.90 4.77 -4.12
CA ILE A 68 -0.85 4.90 -3.12
C ILE A 68 -1.32 4.16 -1.87
N PHE A 69 -0.56 3.16 -1.46
CA PHE A 69 -0.78 2.42 -0.23
C PHE A 69 0.12 3.00 0.85
N VAL A 70 -0.44 3.28 2.02
CA VAL A 70 0.28 3.80 3.17
C VAL A 70 0.03 2.85 4.33
N ASN A 71 1.08 2.32 4.93
CA ASN A 71 0.93 1.49 6.12
C ASN A 71 0.69 2.36 7.35
N THR A 72 -0.11 1.88 8.30
CA THR A 72 -0.32 2.56 9.60
C THR A 72 1.01 2.78 10.34
N GLY A 73 1.97 1.86 10.20
CA GLY A 73 3.32 1.99 10.73
C GLY A 73 4.11 3.19 10.21
N ALA A 74 3.87 3.63 8.97
CA ALA A 74 4.48 4.86 8.47
C ALA A 74 3.94 6.07 9.23
N LEU A 75 2.62 6.13 9.44
CA LEU A 75 1.95 7.24 10.13
C LEU A 75 2.36 7.34 11.60
N THR A 76 2.44 6.21 12.31
CA THR A 76 2.78 6.19 13.73
C THR A 76 4.26 6.42 13.99
N ALA A 77 5.14 6.15 13.02
CA ALA A 77 6.56 6.45 13.11
C ALA A 77 6.88 7.92 12.80
N ALA A 78 6.02 8.63 12.07
CA ALA A 78 6.23 10.03 11.73
C ALA A 78 6.01 10.93 12.95
N THR A 79 7.00 11.78 13.22
CA THR A 79 6.97 12.76 14.32
C THR A 79 6.29 14.05 13.89
N VAL A 80 6.40 14.42 12.61
CA VAL A 80 5.80 15.63 12.05
C VAL A 80 5.11 15.35 10.71
N PRO A 81 4.03 16.09 10.35
CA PRO A 81 3.30 15.87 9.10
C PRO A 81 4.17 15.85 7.83
N ASN A 82 5.22 16.67 7.80
CA ASN A 82 6.09 16.81 6.64
C ASN A 82 6.84 15.52 6.27
N GLU A 83 7.05 14.61 7.23
CA GLU A 83 7.71 13.33 6.97
C GLU A 83 6.80 12.43 6.11
N ILE A 84 5.50 12.35 6.45
CA ILE A 84 4.51 11.63 5.64
C ILE A 84 4.29 12.31 4.29
N ILE A 85 4.26 13.64 4.24
CA ILE A 85 4.18 14.38 2.98
C ILE A 85 5.37 14.03 2.08
N GLY A 86 6.58 13.91 2.63
CA GLY A 86 7.78 13.48 1.92
C GLY A 86 7.67 12.07 1.35
N VAL A 87 7.15 11.12 2.14
CA VAL A 87 6.86 9.75 1.66
C VAL A 87 5.83 9.77 0.52
N ILE A 88 4.72 10.49 0.68
CA ILE A 88 3.71 10.64 -0.37
C ILE A 88 4.31 11.26 -1.63
N ALA A 89 5.21 12.23 -1.50
CA ALA A 89 5.90 12.85 -2.63
C ALA A 89 6.82 11.87 -3.37
N HIS A 90 7.52 11.01 -2.65
CA HIS A 90 8.30 9.93 -3.24
C HIS A 90 7.41 9.00 -4.08
N GLU A 91 6.29 8.54 -3.52
CA GLU A 91 5.33 7.67 -4.22
C GLU A 91 4.66 8.37 -5.41
N ALA A 92 4.31 9.65 -5.28
CA ALA A 92 3.80 10.44 -6.39
C ALA A 92 4.82 10.54 -7.54
N GLY A 93 6.12 10.61 -7.22
CA GLY A 93 7.20 10.54 -8.20
C GLY A 93 7.22 9.22 -8.97
N HIS A 94 6.96 8.08 -8.31
CA HIS A 94 6.83 6.78 -8.98
C HIS A 94 5.62 6.73 -9.92
N LEU A 95 4.48 7.29 -9.50
CA LEU A 95 3.28 7.38 -10.35
C LEU A 95 3.51 8.27 -11.57
N ALA A 96 4.08 9.45 -11.38
CA ALA A 96 4.38 10.39 -12.47
C ALA A 96 5.43 9.84 -13.43
N GLY A 97 6.43 9.14 -12.90
CA GLY A 97 7.45 8.45 -13.70
C GLY A 97 6.93 7.20 -14.40
N GLY A 98 5.83 6.59 -13.97
CA GLY A 98 5.35 5.34 -14.55
C GLY A 98 6.36 4.18 -14.50
N HIS A 99 7.37 4.24 -13.60
CA HIS A 99 8.48 3.27 -13.58
C HIS A 99 7.98 1.83 -13.37
N GLN A 100 6.94 1.61 -12.57
CA GLN A 100 6.35 0.27 -12.40
C GLN A 100 5.65 -0.25 -13.66
N GLN A 101 4.95 0.59 -14.41
CA GLN A 101 4.35 0.18 -15.69
C GLN A 101 5.44 -0.16 -16.70
N ARG A 102 6.48 0.68 -16.80
CA ARG A 102 7.63 0.47 -17.67
C ARG A 102 8.39 -0.83 -17.33
N LEU A 103 8.59 -1.14 -16.05
CA LEU A 103 9.22 -2.40 -15.63
C LEU A 103 8.35 -3.62 -15.97
N ARG A 104 7.03 -3.54 -15.76
CA ARG A 104 6.11 -4.63 -16.14
C ARG A 104 6.08 -4.86 -17.65
N GLU A 105 6.10 -3.80 -18.45
CA GLU A 105 6.19 -3.87 -19.92
C GLU A 105 7.50 -4.54 -20.38
N GLN A 106 8.63 -4.20 -19.74
CA GLN A 106 9.94 -4.79 -20.07
C GLN A 106 10.04 -6.27 -19.70
N ILE A 107 9.37 -6.72 -18.64
CA ILE A 107 9.35 -8.14 -18.23
C ILE A 107 8.39 -8.95 -19.11
N ALA A 108 7.35 -8.32 -19.66
CA ALA A 108 6.35 -8.96 -20.51
C ALA A 108 6.75 -9.01 -22.00
N ALA A 109 7.85 -8.37 -22.39
CA ALA A 109 8.42 -8.38 -23.74
C ALA A 109 9.51 -9.45 -23.88
#